data_AF-A0AAR5Q018-F1
#
_entry.id   AF-A0AAR5Q018-F1
#
_cell.length_a   1.000
_cell.length_b   1.000
_cell.length_c   1.000
_cell.angle_alpha   90.00
_cell.angle_beta   90.00
_cell.angle_gamma   90.00
#
_symmetry.space_group_name_H-M   'P 1'
#
loop_
_entity.id
_entity.type
_entity.pdbx_description
1 polymer ?
#
loop_
_entity_poly.entity_id
_entity_poly.type
_entity_poly.pdbx_seq_one_letter_code
_entity_poly.pdbx_strand_id
1 'polypeptide(L)'
;IIETGSIENTNLAQYDRLMNTNVRSVYQLTNLAVPHLIATKGNVVNVSSVNGIRAFSGVLAYCMSKAAVDQFTRTGIEEVGLLVCAEDNRAYRGIVWGAAQDRINQIDIKSHGTEKYDLEMEER
;
A
#
# COMPACT_ATOMS: atom_id res chain seq x y z
N ILE A 1 0.36 -2.69 16.11
CA ILE A 1 -0.23 -2.44 17.45
C ILE A 1 -1.10 -1.18 17.44
N ILE A 2 -2.06 -1.10 18.35
CA ILE A 2 -2.90 0.07 18.59
C ILE A 2 -2.69 0.52 20.04
N GLU A 3 -2.58 1.82 20.25
CA GLU A 3 -2.54 2.41 21.59
C GLU A 3 -3.41 3.68 21.60
N THR A 4 -4.05 3.94 22.74
CA THR A 4 -4.88 5.12 22.93
C THR A 4 -4.03 6.32 23.33
N GLY A 5 -4.39 7.47 22.80
CA GLY A 5 -3.70 8.73 23.04
C GLY A 5 -4.20 9.86 22.14
N SER A 6 -4.18 11.07 22.68
CA SER A 6 -4.33 12.37 22.02
C SER A 6 -2.99 13.09 22.02
N ILE A 7 -2.94 14.27 21.40
CA ILE A 7 -1.72 15.10 21.38
C ILE A 7 -1.26 15.53 22.77
N GLU A 8 -2.18 15.63 23.74
CA GLU A 8 -1.89 16.13 25.09
C GLU A 8 -1.34 15.05 26.02
N ASN A 9 -1.66 13.77 25.77
CA ASN A 9 -1.37 12.67 26.71
C ASN A 9 -0.50 11.55 26.10
N THR A 10 -0.21 11.60 24.81
CA THR A 10 0.71 10.63 24.18
C THR A 10 2.14 11.04 24.49
N ASN A 11 2.86 10.21 25.26
CA ASN A 11 4.28 10.43 25.49
C ASN A 11 5.12 9.98 24.28
N LEU A 12 6.33 10.52 24.14
CA LEU A 12 7.21 10.20 23.01
C LEU A 12 7.60 8.72 22.94
N ALA A 13 7.81 8.06 24.07
CA ALA A 13 8.17 6.64 24.07
C ALA A 13 7.05 5.74 23.54
N GLN A 14 5.80 6.10 23.80
CA GLN A 14 4.60 5.47 23.24
C GLN A 14 4.50 5.72 21.75
N TYR A 15 4.66 6.98 21.31
CA TYR A 15 4.70 7.33 19.90
C TYR A 15 5.77 6.53 19.14
N ASP A 16 6.99 6.49 19.68
CA ASP A 16 8.13 5.80 19.08
C ASP A 16 7.89 4.30 18.99
N ARG A 17 7.36 3.66 20.04
CA ARG A 17 7.00 2.23 19.98
C ARG A 17 6.01 1.96 18.86
N LEU A 18 4.97 2.79 18.75
CA LEU A 18 3.91 2.62 17.77
C LEU A 18 4.46 2.79 16.35
N MET A 19 5.24 3.84 16.09
CA MET A 19 5.84 4.09 14.78
C MET A 19 6.90 3.05 14.41
N ASN A 20 7.75 2.63 15.37
CA ASN A 20 8.73 1.59 15.15
C ASN A 20 8.07 0.25 14.77
N THR A 21 6.96 -0.08 15.43
CA THR A 21 6.28 -1.35 15.21
C THR A 21 5.40 -1.33 13.96
N ASN A 22 4.69 -0.24 13.69
CA ASN A 22 3.71 -0.20 12.59
C ASN A 22 4.29 0.27 11.26
N VAL A 23 5.33 1.12 11.28
CA VAL A 23 5.86 1.76 10.07
C VAL A 23 7.27 1.28 9.78
N ARG A 24 8.19 1.42 10.75
CA ARG A 24 9.60 1.09 10.54
C ARG A 24 9.80 -0.38 10.21
N SER A 25 9.10 -1.27 10.90
CA SER A 25 9.14 -2.72 10.64
C SER A 25 8.74 -3.05 9.19
N VAL A 26 7.65 -2.46 8.70
CA VAL A 26 7.11 -2.67 7.36
C VAL A 26 8.11 -2.20 6.31
N TYR A 27 8.67 -1.01 6.49
CA TYR A 27 9.70 -0.48 5.60
C TYR A 27 10.93 -1.39 5.57
N GLN A 28 11.46 -1.79 6.73
CA GLN A 28 12.66 -2.62 6.81
C GLN A 28 12.45 -4.00 6.18
N LEU A 29 11.34 -4.67 6.49
CA LEU A 29 11.01 -5.97 5.92
C LEU A 29 10.83 -5.89 4.41
N THR A 30 10.11 -4.88 3.93
CA THR A 30 9.91 -4.66 2.49
C THR A 30 11.25 -4.42 1.80
N ASN A 31 12.10 -3.54 2.34
CA ASN A 31 13.42 -3.24 1.79
C ASN A 31 14.30 -4.50 1.65
N LEU A 32 14.31 -5.36 2.67
CA LEU A 32 15.03 -6.63 2.63
C LEU A 32 14.41 -7.62 1.64
N ALA A 33 13.09 -7.56 1.43
CA ALA A 33 12.38 -8.43 0.50
C ALA A 33 12.48 -7.99 -0.97
N VAL A 34 12.77 -6.72 -1.26
CA VAL A 34 12.87 -6.16 -2.64
C VAL A 34 13.61 -7.07 -3.63
N PRO A 35 14.86 -7.55 -3.36
CA PRO A 35 15.57 -8.38 -4.34
C PRO A 35 14.83 -9.68 -4.66
N HIS A 36 14.17 -10.28 -3.65
CA HIS A 36 13.38 -11.49 -3.81
C HIS A 36 12.06 -11.23 -4.55
N LEU A 37 11.41 -10.10 -4.28
CA LEU A 37 10.18 -9.69 -4.96
C LEU A 37 10.43 -9.45 -6.45
N ILE A 38 11.52 -8.78 -6.79
CA ILE A 38 11.92 -8.55 -8.19
C ILE A 38 12.20 -9.88 -8.89
N ALA A 39 12.96 -10.77 -8.25
CA ALA A 39 13.31 -12.08 -8.82
C ALA A 39 12.10 -12.99 -9.05
N THR A 40 11.14 -12.96 -8.14
CA THR A 40 9.96 -13.84 -8.16
C THR A 40 8.71 -13.22 -8.79
N LYS A 41 8.76 -11.92 -9.11
CA LYS A 41 7.57 -11.10 -9.41
C LYS A 41 6.49 -11.23 -8.34
N GLY A 42 6.94 -11.35 -7.08
CA GLY A 42 6.09 -11.49 -5.91
C GLY A 42 5.42 -10.18 -5.51
N ASN A 43 4.44 -10.28 -4.61
CA ASN A 43 3.74 -9.12 -4.05
C ASN A 43 3.87 -9.09 -2.53
N VAL A 44 3.88 -7.89 -1.95
CA VAL A 44 3.85 -7.68 -0.49
C VAL A 44 2.48 -7.17 -0.10
N VAL A 45 1.88 -7.75 0.94
CA VAL A 45 0.59 -7.27 1.48
C VAL A 45 0.83 -6.59 2.82
N ASN A 46 0.60 -5.28 2.89
CA ASN A 46 0.68 -4.49 4.11
C ASN A 46 -0.68 -4.40 4.79
N VAL A 47 -0.73 -4.70 6.08
CA VAL A 47 -1.97 -4.64 6.86
C VAL A 47 -2.19 -3.24 7.43
N SER A 48 -3.22 -2.56 6.94
CA SER A 48 -3.64 -1.24 7.39
C SER A 48 -5.02 -1.26 8.05
N SER A 49 -5.60 -0.09 8.30
CA SER A 49 -6.86 0.10 9.02
C SER A 49 -7.66 1.25 8.42
N VAL A 50 -8.97 1.28 8.67
CA VAL A 50 -9.83 2.45 8.37
C VAL A 50 -9.27 3.74 8.99
N ASN A 51 -8.55 3.63 10.11
CA ASN A 51 -7.85 4.72 10.78
C ASN A 51 -6.73 5.37 9.95
N GLY A 52 -6.30 4.74 8.84
CA GLY A 52 -5.36 5.33 7.89
C GLY A 52 -6.00 6.32 6.91
N ILE A 53 -7.31 6.22 6.69
CA ILE A 53 -8.09 7.15 5.85
C ILE A 53 -8.94 8.10 6.70
N ARG A 54 -9.53 7.59 7.79
CA ARG A 54 -10.43 8.35 8.66
C ARG A 54 -9.77 8.65 10.00
N ALA A 55 -9.91 9.89 10.46
CA ALA A 55 -9.46 10.28 11.78
C ALA A 55 -10.46 9.81 12.86
N PHE A 56 -9.93 9.22 13.92
CA PHE A 56 -10.68 8.89 15.13
C PHE A 56 -9.99 9.53 16.33
N SER A 57 -10.77 10.17 17.21
CA SER A 57 -10.22 10.80 18.42
C SER A 57 -9.74 9.73 19.41
N GLY A 58 -8.70 10.04 20.18
CA GLY A 58 -8.14 9.15 21.19
C GLY A 58 -7.21 8.05 20.65
N VAL A 59 -6.88 8.05 19.36
CA VAL A 59 -5.92 7.12 18.74
C VAL A 59 -5.02 7.84 17.72
N LEU A 60 -4.56 9.04 18.06
CA LEU A 60 -3.88 9.95 17.13
C LEU A 60 -2.63 9.32 16.50
N ALA A 61 -1.69 8.83 17.32
CA ALA A 61 -0.44 8.23 16.83
C ALA A 61 -0.71 6.97 15.99
N TYR A 62 -1.76 6.21 16.34
CA TYR A 62 -2.19 5.05 15.56
C TYR A 62 -2.71 5.44 14.17
N CYS A 63 -3.60 6.43 14.09
CA CYS A 63 -4.07 6.98 12.81
C CYS A 63 -2.90 7.43 11.92
N MET A 64 -1.96 8.18 12.49
CA MET A 64 -0.74 8.59 11.77
C MET A 64 0.05 7.39 11.22
N SER A 65 0.26 6.37 12.05
CA SER A 65 1.03 5.19 11.63
C SER A 65 0.36 4.43 10.47
N LYS A 66 -0.96 4.32 10.48
CA LYS A 66 -1.71 3.63 9.41
C LYS A 66 -1.80 4.47 8.14
N ALA A 67 -1.92 5.78 8.26
CA ALA A 67 -1.82 6.69 7.12
C ALA A 67 -0.43 6.62 6.45
N ALA A 68 0.64 6.47 7.25
CA ALA A 68 1.99 6.28 6.73
C ALA A 68 2.14 4.97 5.96
N VAL A 69 1.59 3.85 6.48
CA VAL A 69 1.58 2.56 5.77
C VAL A 69 0.78 2.63 4.48
N ASP A 70 -0.37 3.30 4.49
CA ASP A 70 -1.20 3.50 3.30
C ASP A 70 -0.44 4.26 2.21
N GLN A 71 0.25 5.34 2.59
CA GLN A 71 1.04 6.12 1.64
C GLN A 71 2.26 5.35 1.14
N PHE A 72 2.99 4.65 2.02
CA PHE A 72 4.12 3.81 1.66
C PHE A 72 3.73 2.75 0.62
N THR A 73 2.56 2.15 0.82
CA THR A 73 2.07 1.13 -0.10
C THR A 73 1.64 1.72 -1.43
N ARG A 74 0.99 2.89 -1.44
CA ARG A 74 0.63 3.59 -2.70
C ARG A 74 1.86 3.95 -3.53
N THR A 75 2.93 4.44 -2.93
CA THR A 75 4.16 4.77 -3.67
C THR A 75 4.89 3.51 -4.10
N GLY A 76 4.99 2.50 -3.23
CA GLY A 76 5.67 1.25 -3.54
C GLY A 76 4.91 0.33 -4.51
N ILE A 77 3.62 0.59 -4.74
CA ILE A 77 2.85 -0.02 -5.83
C ILE A 77 3.49 0.27 -7.18
N GLU A 78 4.16 1.40 -7.40
CA GLU A 78 4.76 1.66 -8.71
C GLU A 78 6.13 0.95 -8.83
N GLU A 79 6.81 0.79 -7.70
CA GLU A 79 8.20 0.32 -7.66
C GLU A 79 8.34 -1.21 -7.64
N VAL A 80 7.64 -1.92 -6.74
CA VAL A 80 8.05 -3.31 -6.37
C VAL A 80 6.96 -4.34 -6.07
N GLY A 81 5.66 -4.07 -6.23
CA GLY A 81 4.64 -5.12 -5.98
C GLY A 81 3.82 -4.95 -4.71
N LEU A 82 3.84 -3.77 -4.09
CA LEU A 82 3.20 -3.59 -2.78
C LEU A 82 1.67 -3.52 -2.91
N LEU A 83 0.93 -4.05 -1.94
CA LEU A 83 -0.54 -4.10 -1.89
C LEU A 83 -1.01 -3.77 -0.48
N VAL A 84 -2.11 -3.03 -0.33
CA VAL A 84 -2.71 -2.75 0.99
C VAL A 84 -3.81 -3.76 1.26
N CYS A 85 -3.89 -4.29 2.48
CA CYS A 85 -5.08 -4.93 3.00
C CYS A 85 -5.55 -4.16 4.23
N ALA A 86 -6.71 -3.50 4.17
CA ALA A 86 -7.31 -2.90 5.35
C ALA A 86 -8.26 -3.91 5.99
N GLU A 87 -8.11 -4.18 7.28
CA GLU A 87 -8.88 -5.20 8.02
C GLU A 87 -10.40 -4.92 8.00
N ASP A 88 -10.82 -3.69 7.75
CA ASP A 88 -12.24 -3.32 7.73
C ASP A 88 -12.52 -2.11 6.81
N ASN A 89 -12.48 -2.28 5.48
CA ASN A 89 -13.37 -1.52 4.57
C ASN A 89 -13.35 -2.00 3.12
N ARG A 90 -14.53 -2.03 2.48
CA ARG A 90 -14.76 -2.32 1.05
C ARG A 90 -14.06 -1.33 0.09
N ALA A 91 -13.59 -0.18 0.59
CA ALA A 91 -12.97 0.90 -0.18
C ALA A 91 -11.61 0.54 -0.80
N TYR A 92 -10.81 -0.33 -0.17
CA TYR A 92 -9.49 -0.70 -0.69
C TYR A 92 -9.55 -1.78 -1.77
N ARG A 93 -10.67 -2.51 -1.91
CA ARG A 93 -10.82 -3.54 -2.96
C ARG A 93 -10.66 -2.98 -4.37
N GLY A 94 -11.04 -1.72 -4.63
CA GLY A 94 -10.92 -1.11 -5.97
C GLY A 94 -9.48 -0.72 -6.34
N ILE A 95 -8.75 -0.09 -5.42
CA ILE A 95 -7.40 0.44 -5.67
C ILE A 95 -6.36 -0.69 -5.73
N VAL A 96 -6.48 -1.67 -4.83
CA VAL A 96 -5.53 -2.79 -4.72
C VAL A 96 -5.66 -3.73 -5.91
N TRP A 97 -6.89 -4.00 -6.36
CA TRP A 97 -7.13 -4.85 -7.52
C TRP A 97 -6.80 -4.12 -8.82
N GLY A 98 -7.15 -2.83 -8.95
CA GLY A 98 -6.82 -2.02 -10.13
C GLY A 98 -5.32 -1.87 -10.34
N ALA A 99 -4.56 -1.48 -9.32
CA ALA A 99 -3.12 -1.30 -9.45
C ALA A 99 -2.34 -2.62 -9.56
N ALA A 100 -2.81 -3.71 -8.94
CA ALA A 100 -2.28 -5.04 -9.19
C ALA A 100 -2.53 -5.47 -10.64
N GLN A 101 -3.74 -5.21 -11.16
CA GLN A 101 -4.12 -5.51 -12.54
C GLN A 101 -3.30 -4.69 -13.53
N ASP A 102 -3.08 -3.40 -13.28
CA ASP A 102 -2.27 -2.52 -14.13
C ASP A 102 -0.81 -2.97 -14.17
N ARG A 103 -0.26 -3.45 -13.05
CA ARG A 103 1.10 -3.99 -13.04
C ARG A 103 1.19 -5.37 -13.72
N ILE A 104 0.17 -6.22 -13.57
CA ILE A 104 0.03 -7.46 -14.35
C ILE A 104 0.00 -7.13 -15.85
N ASN A 105 -0.81 -6.14 -16.24
CA ASN A 105 -0.95 -5.71 -17.62
C ASN A 105 0.35 -5.09 -18.17
N GLN A 106 1.09 -4.30 -17.38
CA GLN A 106 2.39 -3.73 -17.79
C GLN A 106 3.52 -4.76 -17.90
N ILE A 107 3.44 -5.88 -17.16
CA ILE A 107 4.36 -7.01 -17.33
C ILE A 107 4.09 -7.73 -18.67
N ASP A 108 2.83 -7.79 -19.11
CA ASP A 108 2.44 -8.44 -20.37
C ASP A 108 2.81 -7.60 -21.61
N ILE A 109 2.73 -6.26 -21.52
CA ILE A 109 3.02 -5.32 -22.63
C ILE A 109 4.50 -5.34 -23.07
N LYS A 110 5.42 -5.86 -22.25
CA LYS A 110 6.84 -5.98 -22.62
C LYS A 110 7.22 -7.32 -23.28
N SER A 111 6.31 -8.29 -23.35
CA SER A 111 6.65 -9.65 -23.81
C SER A 111 6.27 -9.97 -25.25
N HIS A 112 5.38 -9.21 -25.89
CA HIS A 112 4.98 -9.49 -27.27
C HIS A 112 4.84 -8.19 -28.07
N GLY A 113 5.61 -8.11 -29.16
CA GLY A 113 5.58 -7.01 -30.11
C GLY A 113 4.16 -6.68 -30.54
N THR A 114 3.82 -5.40 -30.44
CA THR A 114 2.54 -4.85 -30.86
C THR A 114 2.43 -4.90 -32.39
N GLU A 115 1.75 -5.92 -32.93
CA GLU A 115 1.02 -5.76 -34.19
C GLU A 115 -0.34 -5.13 -33.86
N LYS A 116 -0.42 -3.84 -34.23
CA LYS A 116 -1.54 -2.94 -34.09
C LYS A 116 -2.58 -3.33 -35.15
N TYR A 117 -3.67 -3.99 -34.75
CA TYR A 117 -4.86 -4.08 -35.59
C TYR A 117 -5.65 -2.78 -35.45
N ASP A 118 -5.46 -1.89 -36.43
CA ASP A 118 -6.37 -0.80 -36.74
C ASP A 118 -7.70 -1.40 -37.23
N LEU A 119 -8.80 -1.07 -36.56
CA LEU A 119 -10.13 -1.13 -37.15
C LEU A 119 -10.79 0.24 -36.98
N GLU A 120 -10.80 0.92 -38.12
CA GLU A 120 -11.47 2.18 -38.42
C GLU A 120 -12.96 2.07 -38.06
N MET A 121 -13.41 2.94 -37.17
CA MET A 121 -14.83 3.29 -37.04
C MET A 121 -15.07 4.45 -38.00
N GLU A 122 -15.30 4.11 -39.27
CA GLU A 122 -15.79 5.03 -40.30
C GLU A 122 -17.33 5.11 -40.22
N GLU A 123 -17.84 6.32 -40.37
CA GLU A 123 -19.22 6.77 -40.22
C GLU A 123 -20.27 5.91 -40.94
N ARG A 124 -21.34 5.51 -40.22
CA ARG A 124 -22.76 5.68 -40.59
C ARG A 124 -23.73 5.07 -39.58
#